data_AF-A0AAV5KC11-F1
#
_entry.id   AF-A0AAV5KC11-F1
#
_cell.length_a   1.000
_cell.length_b   1.000
_cell.length_c   1.000
_cell.angle_alpha   90.00
_cell.angle_beta   90.00
_cell.angle_gamma   90.00
#
_symmetry.space_group_name_H-M   'P 1'
#
loop_
_entity.id
_entity.type
_entity.pdbx_description
1 polymer ?
#
loop_
_entity_poly.entity_id
_entity_poly.type
_entity_poly.pdbx_seq_one_letter_code
_entity_poly.pdbx_strand_id
1 'polypeptide(L)' 'MVDKTRYWLGLIIREDKIAVVVGTVSDDVRVHEVPALKVAALRLAETVRARIEKAGGECLTY' A
#
# COMPACT_ATOMS: atom_id res chain seq x y z
N MET A 1 -12.15 -20.30 3.44
CA MET A 1 -12.46 -18.89 3.16
C MET A 1 -11.16 -18.22 2.75
N VAL A 2 -10.80 -18.35 1.46
CA VAL A 2 -9.61 -17.70 0.92
C VAL A 2 -9.90 -16.20 0.88
N ASP A 3 -9.01 -15.45 1.50
CA ASP A 3 -9.02 -14.02 1.74
C ASP A 3 -9.14 -13.24 0.43
N LYS A 4 -10.34 -12.69 0.15
CA LYS A 4 -10.59 -11.83 -1.02
C LYS A 4 -9.66 -10.61 -1.10
N THR A 5 -9.03 -10.21 0.00
CA THR A 5 -8.02 -9.15 0.09
C THR A 5 -6.79 -9.45 -0.75
N ARG A 6 -6.34 -10.72 -0.85
CA ARG A 6 -5.18 -11.10 -1.68
C ARG A 6 -5.41 -10.93 -3.18
N TYR A 7 -6.62 -11.18 -3.66
CA TYR A 7 -6.92 -11.08 -5.10
C TYR A 7 -7.01 -9.63 -5.59
N TRP A 8 -7.60 -8.74 -4.80
CA TRP A 8 -7.67 -7.32 -5.16
C TRP A 8 -6.32 -6.61 -4.98
N LEU A 9 -5.62 -6.88 -3.88
CA LEU A 9 -4.31 -6.28 -3.62
C LEU A 9 -3.24 -6.84 -4.59
N GLY A 10 -3.29 -8.14 -4.90
CA GLY A 10 -2.37 -8.79 -5.85
C GLY A 10 -2.64 -8.43 -7.32
N LEU A 11 -3.83 -7.94 -7.67
CA LEU A 11 -4.10 -7.42 -9.02
C LEU A 11 -3.50 -6.01 -9.22
N ILE A 12 -3.44 -5.22 -8.13
CA ILE A 12 -2.96 -3.83 -8.13
C ILE A 12 -1.44 -3.78 -7.92
N ILE A 13 -0.92 -4.58 -6.98
CA ILE A 13 0.50 -4.62 -6.64
C ILE A 13 1.19 -5.66 -7.52
N ARG A 14 1.79 -5.16 -8.60
CA ARG A 14 2.80 -5.90 -9.37
C ARG A 14 4.17 -5.46 -8.87
N GLU A 15 5.08 -6.41 -8.64
CA GLU A 15 6.39 -6.16 -8.00
C GLU A 15 7.22 -5.06 -8.69
N ASP A 16 7.01 -4.86 -9.99
CA ASP A 16 7.74 -3.85 -10.79
C ASP A 16 6.94 -2.57 -11.07
N LYS A 17 5.78 -2.38 -10.44
CA LYS A 17 4.90 -1.23 -10.72
C LYS A 17 4.72 -0.34 -9.49
N ILE A 18 4.58 0.96 -9.78
CA ILE A 18 4.18 1.95 -8.79
C ILE A 18 2.66 2.06 -8.82
N ALA A 19 2.02 1.88 -7.66
CA ALA A 19 0.59 2.10 -7.51
C ALA A 19 0.34 3.60 -7.28
N VAL A 20 -0.34 4.25 -8.24
CA VAL A 20 -0.65 5.67 -8.16
C VAL A 20 -2.11 5.86 -7.75
N VAL A 21 -2.33 6.56 -6.65
CA VAL A 21 -3.65 6.87 -6.10
C VAL A 21 -3.85 8.37 -6.07
N VAL A 22 -4.80 8.87 -6.86
CA VAL A 22 -5.21 10.27 -6.81
C VAL A 22 -6.22 10.44 -5.68
N GLY A 23 -5.72 10.53 -4.45
CA GLY A 23 -6.54 10.64 -3.25
C GLY A 23 -5.77 10.42 -1.95
N THR A 24 -6.53 10.21 -0.87
CA THR A 24 -5.97 9.92 0.45
C THR A 24 -5.83 8.41 0.64
N VAL A 25 -4.65 7.97 1.07
CA VAL A 25 -4.39 6.58 1.45
C VAL A 25 -4.41 6.48 2.98
N SER A 26 -5.32 5.65 3.48
CA SER A 26 -5.56 5.43 4.91
C SER A 26 -5.12 4.03 5.34
N ASP A 27 -4.81 3.87 6.63
CA ASP A 27 -4.37 2.59 7.20
C ASP A 27 -5.56 1.65 7.40
N ASP A 28 -5.44 0.42 6.89
CA ASP A 28 -6.40 -0.64 7.15
C ASP A 28 -5.83 -1.59 8.20
N VAL A 29 -6.36 -1.48 9.43
CA VAL A 29 -5.95 -2.28 10.59
C VAL A 29 -6.22 -3.78 10.44
N ARG A 30 -7.07 -4.16 9.48
CA ARG A 30 -7.41 -5.57 9.22
C ARG A 30 -6.35 -6.25 8.36
N VAL A 31 -5.54 -5.47 7.65
CA VAL A 31 -4.39 -5.98 6.91
C VAL A 31 -3.26 -6.13 7.92
N HIS A 32 -2.79 -7.36 8.15
CA HIS A 32 -1.72 -7.61 9.14
C HIS A 32 -0.33 -7.52 8.51
N GLU A 33 -0.16 -8.09 7.32
CA GLU A 33 1.08 -8.10 6.56
C GLU A 33 0.96 -7.17 5.35
N VAL A 34 1.95 -6.29 5.20
CA VAL A 34 2.05 -5.37 4.06
C VAL A 34 3.27 -5.80 3.24
N PRO A 35 3.13 -6.10 1.93
CA PRO A 35 4.27 -6.42 1.09
C PRO A 35 5.11 -5.18 0.79
N ALA A 36 6.36 -5.36 0.37
CA ALA A 36 7.17 -4.26 -0.15
C ALA A 36 6.51 -3.70 -1.42
N LEU A 37 6.02 -2.47 -1.36
CA LEU A 37 5.26 -1.85 -2.45
C LEU A 37 5.67 -0.39 -2.62
N LYS A 38 5.62 0.10 -3.85
CA LYS A 38 5.86 1.51 -4.20
C LYS A 38 4.52 2.20 -4.46
N VAL A 39 4.18 3.18 -3.65
CA VAL A 39 2.91 3.93 -3.76
C VAL A 39 3.16 5.42 -3.94
N ALA A 40 2.44 6.03 -4.87
CA ALA A 40 2.36 7.47 -5.03
C ALA A 40 0.94 7.96 -4.71
N ALA A 41 0.79 8.92 -3.79
CA ALA A 41 -0.51 9.47 -3.43
C ALA A 41 -0.49 10.96 -3.08
N LEU A 42 -1.66 11.61 -3.14
CA LEU A 42 -1.82 13.03 -2.76
C LEU A 42 -1.69 13.25 -1.24
N ARG A 43 -2.23 12.31 -0.46
CA ARG A 43 -2.13 12.36 1.01
C ARG A 43 -1.97 10.95 1.56
N LEU A 44 -0.95 10.77 2.40
CA LEU A 44 -0.67 9.52 3.10
C LEU A 44 -0.80 9.76 4.60
N ALA A 45 -1.50 8.87 5.29
CA ALA A 45 -1.48 8.85 6.75
C ALA A 45 -0.09 8.44 7.25
N GLU A 46 0.38 9.04 8.35
CA GLU A 46 1.70 8.76 8.91
C GLU A 46 1.86 7.28 9.30
N THR A 47 0.80 6.67 9.83
CA THR A 47 0.79 5.25 10.19
C THR A 47 0.97 4.35 8.96
N VAL A 48 0.37 4.69 7.82
CA VAL A 48 0.56 3.97 6.55
C VAL A 48 2.01 4.07 6.09
N ARG A 49 2.57 5.29 6.10
CA ARG A 49 3.96 5.51 5.67
C ARG A 49 4.92 4.66 6.50
N ALA A 50 4.78 4.69 7.83
CA ALA A 50 5.59 3.87 8.72
C ALA A 50 5.45 2.37 8.46
N ARG A 51 4.25 1.88 8.16
CA ARG A 51 4.02 0.47 7.83
C ARG A 51 4.64 0.05 6.51
N ILE A 52 4.53 0.89 5.47
CA ILE A 52 5.11 0.62 4.14
C ILE A 52 6.63 0.65 4.21
N GLU A 53 7.23 1.64 4.89
CA GLU A 53 8.68 1.73 5.06
C GLU A 53 9.24 0.56 5.87
N LYS A 54 8.54 0.13 6.93
CA LYS A 54 8.90 -1.08 7.70
C LYS A 54 8.87 -2.35 6.83
N ALA A 55 8.00 -2.41 5.84
CA ALA A 55 7.92 -3.50 4.88
C ALA A 55 8.98 -3.41 3.75
N GLY A 56 9.82 -2.36 3.73
CA GLY A 56 10.80 -2.10 2.68
C GLY A 56 10.20 -1.50 1.40
N GLY A 57 8.99 -0.95 1.48
CA GLY A 57 8.34 -0.22 0.41
C GLY A 57 8.72 1.26 0.37
N GLU A 58 8.22 1.96 -0.65
CA GLU A 58 8.53 3.38 -0.88
C GLU A 58 7.23 4.19 -1.01
N CYS A 59 7.17 5.33 -0.30
CA CYS A 59 6.04 6.24 -0.31
C CYS A 59 6.41 7.54 -1.03
N LEU A 60 5.83 7.77 -2.20
CA LEU A 60 5.95 9.00 -2.97
C LEU A 60 4.74 9.89 -2.66
N THR A 61 4.98 11.14 -2.30
CA THR A 61 3.94 12.16 -2.10
C THR A 61 4.20 13.33 -3.04
N TYR A 62 3.14 13.81 -3.68
CA TYR A 62 3.16 15.06 -4.47
C TYR A 62 2.80 16.27 -3.62
#